data_AF-A0A2A4C6A2-F1
#
_entry.id   AF-A0A2A4C6A2-F1
#
_cell.length_a   1.000
_cell.length_b   1.000
_cell.length_c   1.000
_cell.angle_alpha   90.00
_cell.angle_beta   90.00
_cell.angle_gamma   90.00
#
_symmetry.space_group_name_H-M   'P 1'
#
loop_
_entity.id
_entity.type
_entity.pdbx_description
1 polymer ?
#
loop_
_entity_poly.entity_id
_entity_poly.type
_entity_poly.pdbx_seq_one_letter_code
_entity_poly.pdbx_strand_id
1 'polypeptide(L)' 'MTDTQDPLWRALARLEHAELSDTDRSLLRPSFAALNGSSAMRIPETIVARIRHLDATLPKTAEA' A
#
# COMPACT_ATOMS: atom_id res chain seq x y z
N MET A 1 5.01 -12.66 -16.75
CA MET A 1 4.14 -12.99 -15.62
C MET A 1 4.71 -12.27 -14.41
N THR A 2 4.27 -11.04 -14.19
CA THR A 2 4.76 -10.23 -13.08
C THR A 2 4.21 -10.85 -11.82
N ASP A 3 5.09 -11.54 -11.11
CA ASP A 3 4.75 -12.29 -9.92
C ASP A 3 3.88 -11.45 -8.99
N THR A 4 2.67 -11.91 -8.79
CA THR A 4 1.61 -11.28 -8.01
C THR A 4 1.92 -11.30 -6.50
N GLN A 5 3.20 -11.44 -6.09
CA GLN A 5 3.60 -11.62 -4.69
C GLN A 5 4.64 -10.63 -4.16
N ASP A 6 4.81 -9.44 -4.75
CA ASP A 6 5.60 -8.43 -4.03
C ASP A 6 4.85 -8.06 -2.73
N PRO A 7 5.41 -8.34 -1.54
CA PRO A 7 4.72 -8.13 -0.26
C PRO A 7 4.32 -6.65 -0.08
N LEU A 8 5.01 -5.74 -0.76
CA LEU A 8 4.67 -4.33 -0.81
C LEU A 8 3.33 -4.07 -1.51
N TRP A 9 3.09 -4.68 -2.66
CA TRP A 9 1.84 -4.51 -3.42
C TRP A 9 0.64 -5.10 -2.66
N ARG A 10 0.86 -6.21 -1.94
CA ARG A 10 -0.18 -6.81 -1.09
C ARG A 10 -0.52 -5.93 0.12
N ALA A 11 0.48 -5.35 0.78
CA ALA A 11 0.29 -4.37 1.85
C ALA A 11 -0.45 -3.12 1.33
N LEU A 12 -0.04 -2.62 0.16
CA LEU A 12 -0.68 -1.47 -0.46
C LEU A 12 -2.15 -1.74 -0.82
N ALA A 13 -2.46 -2.90 -1.39
CA ALA A 13 -3.85 -3.29 -1.68
C ALA A 13 -4.72 -3.39 -0.40
N ARG A 14 -4.15 -3.88 0.72
CA ARG A 14 -4.86 -3.87 2.01
C ARG A 14 -5.12 -2.45 2.52
N LEU A 15 -4.13 -1.58 2.37
CA LEU A 15 -4.21 -0.18 2.76
C LEU A 15 -5.23 0.62 1.95
N GLU A 16 -5.49 0.24 0.69
CA GLU A 16 -6.49 0.90 -0.16
C GLU A 16 -7.90 0.83 0.46
N HIS A 17 -8.23 -0.29 1.09
CA HIS A 17 -9.50 -0.55 1.75
C HIS A 17 -9.49 -0.24 3.25
N ALA A 18 -8.35 0.11 3.83
CA ALA A 18 -8.24 0.41 5.25
C ALA A 18 -8.70 1.83 5.60
N GLU A 19 -9.06 2.03 6.87
CA GLU A 19 -9.30 3.36 7.42
C GLU A 19 -7.96 4.06 7.69
N LEU A 20 -7.52 4.84 6.71
CA LEU A 20 -6.33 5.68 6.81
C LEU A 20 -6.71 7.14 7.08
N SER A 21 -5.81 7.88 7.71
CA SER A 21 -5.92 9.33 7.81
C SER A 21 -5.94 9.98 6.42
N ASP A 22 -6.60 11.13 6.28
CA ASP A 22 -6.69 11.84 5.00
C ASP A 22 -5.29 12.19 4.44
N THR A 23 -4.37 12.55 5.34
CA THR A 23 -2.96 12.79 5.04
C THR A 23 -2.27 11.56 4.46
N ASP A 24 -2.41 10.39 5.10
CA ASP A 24 -1.79 9.15 4.62
C ASP A 24 -2.42 8.70 3.29
N ARG A 25 -3.74 8.87 3.13
CA ARG A 25 -4.45 8.53 1.90
C ARG A 25 -4.01 9.42 0.73
N SER A 26 -3.84 10.71 0.97
CA SER A 26 -3.33 11.66 -0.03
C SER A 26 -1.89 11.32 -0.43
N LEU A 27 -1.05 10.94 0.54
CA LEU A 27 0.33 10.53 0.32
C LEU A 27 0.45 9.23 -0.50
N LEU A 28 -0.42 8.25 -0.24
CA LEU A 28 -0.42 6.95 -0.93
C LEU A 28 -1.18 6.95 -2.25
N ARG A 29 -1.93 8.01 -2.55
CA ARG A 29 -2.73 8.17 -3.78
C ARG A 29 -1.96 7.84 -5.08
N PRO A 30 -0.73 8.34 -5.31
CA PRO A 30 0.05 7.95 -6.50
C PRO A 30 0.46 6.47 -6.49
N SER A 31 0.72 5.89 -5.31
CA SER A 31 1.04 4.47 -5.18
C SER A 31 -0.18 3.58 -5.50
N PHE A 32 -1.38 3.96 -5.05
CA PHE A 32 -2.63 3.27 -5.43
C PHE A 32 -2.92 3.37 -6.93
N ALA A 33 -2.62 4.53 -7.55
CA ALA A 33 -2.73 4.67 -9.01
C ALA A 33 -1.72 3.77 -9.75
N ALA A 34 -0.52 3.58 -9.19
CA ALA A 34 0.48 2.67 -9.74
C ALA A 34 0.05 1.20 -9.65
N LEU A 35 -0.68 0.81 -8.60
CA LEU A 35 -1.28 -0.53 -8.45
C LEU A 35 -2.29 -0.83 -9.58
N ASN A 36 -3.14 0.14 -9.93
CA ASN A 36 -4.24 -0.02 -10.89
C ASN A 36 -3.83 0.11 -12.36
N GLY A 37 -2.53 0.22 -12.65
CA GLY A 37 -2.00 -0.14 -13.97
C GLY A 37 -1.83 1.02 -14.95
N SER A 38 -1.01 2.02 -14.64
CA SER A 38 -0.65 3.01 -15.67
C SER A 38 0.79 3.48 -15.70
N SER A 39 1.64 3.15 -14.74
CA SER A 39 3.08 3.46 -14.85
C SER A 39 3.90 2.60 -13.91
N ALA A 40 5.00 2.03 -14.42
CA ALA A 40 6.08 1.49 -13.60
C ALA A 40 6.78 2.66 -12.88
N MET A 41 6.10 3.22 -11.88
CA MET A 41 6.62 4.30 -11.06
C MET A 41 7.48 3.70 -9.96
N ARG A 42 8.74 4.14 -9.87
CA ARG A 42 9.60 3.81 -8.73
C ARG A 42 9.02 4.48 -7.49
N ILE A 43 8.46 3.68 -6.59
CA ILE A 43 7.99 4.16 -5.29
C ILE A 43 9.23 4.55 -4.46
N PRO A 44 9.30 5.78 -3.91
CA PRO A 44 10.40 6.18 -3.03
C PRO A 44 10.48 5.29 -1.79
N GLU A 45 11.68 5.01 -1.30
CA GLU A 45 11.87 4.15 -0.12
C GLU A 45 11.17 4.67 1.15
N THR A 46 10.99 5.99 1.25
CA THR A 46 10.22 6.63 2.33
C THR A 46 8.74 6.22 2.31
N ILE A 47 8.15 6.13 1.12
CA ILE A 47 6.78 5.66 0.93
C ILE A 47 6.69 4.15 1.20
N VAL A 48 7.68 3.38 0.76
CA VAL A 48 7.77 1.93 1.07
C VAL A 48 7.81 1.69 2.58
N ALA A 49 8.64 2.44 3.32
CA ALA A 49 8.71 2.36 4.77
C ALA A 49 7.37 2.74 5.42
N ARG A 50 6.68 3.77 4.88
CA ARG A 50 5.35 4.18 5.37
C ARG A 50 4.30 3.10 5.13
N ILE A 51 4.25 2.50 3.94
CA ILE A 51 3.34 1.40 3.61
C ILE A 51 3.54 0.23 4.58
N ARG A 52 4.79 -0.18 4.80
CA ARG A 52 5.12 -1.27 5.73
C ARG A 52 4.73 -0.93 7.17
N HIS A 53 4.96 0.31 7.58
CA HIS A 53 4.57 0.76 8.91
C HIS A 53 3.05 0.73 9.08
N LEU A 54 2.31 1.28 8.11
CA LEU A 54 0.85 1.30 8.14
C LEU A 54 0.26 -0.11 8.13
N ASP A 55 0.73 -1.00 7.25
CA ASP A 55 0.31 -2.41 7.22
C ASP A 55 0.59 -3.15 8.53
N ALA A 56 1.73 -2.86 9.18
CA ALA A 56 2.05 -3.43 10.49
C ALA A 56 1.19 -2.86 11.64
N THR A 57 0.74 -1.61 11.53
CA THR A 57 -0.13 -0.96 12.53
C THR A 57 -1.60 -1.24 12.32
N LEU A 58 -2.01 -1.67 11.11
CA LEU A 58 -3.38 -2.09 10.88
C LEU A 58 -3.65 -3.31 11.77
N PRO A 59 -4.77 -3.32 12.50
CA PRO A 59 -5.19 -4.54 13.18
C PRO A 59 -5.37 -5.57 12.06
N LYS A 60 -4.55 -6.63 12.06
CA LYS A 60 -4.86 -7.85 11.33
C LYS A 60 -6.23 -8.22 11.83
N THR A 61 -7.27 -7.99 11.03
CA THR A 61 -8.61 -8.48 11.35
C THR A 61 -8.40 -9.94 11.65
N ALA A 62 -8.46 -10.27 12.93
CA ALA A 62 -8.35 -11.62 13.40
C ALA A 62 -9.50 -12.33 12.69
N GLU A 63 -9.14 -13.29 11.84
CA GLU A 63 -10.07 -14.34 11.47
C GLU A 63 -10.57 -14.91 12.80
N ALA A 64 -11.82 -14.56 13.13
CA ALA A 64 -12.57 -15.13 14.25
C ALA A 64 -13.34 -16.35 13.75
#